data_AF-A0A524MJW5-F1
#
_entry.id   AF-A0A524MJW5-F1
#
_cell.length_a   1.000
_cell.length_b   1.000
_cell.length_c   1.000
_cell.angle_alpha   90.00
_cell.angle_beta   90.00
_cell.angle_gamma   90.00
#
_symmetry.space_group_name_H-M   'P 1'
#
loop_
_entity.id
_entity.type
_entity.pdbx_description
1 polymer ?
#
loop_
_entity_poly.entity_id
_entity_poly.type
_entity_poly.pdbx_seq_one_letter_code
_entity_poly.pdbx_strand_id
1 'polypeptide(L)'
;MCAAGCPLTEEMDRLPSQVIRDLQLNDITLLDSNAMWVCASCLACEVRCPKGVDLAKLMEALRQLHLRKELDHVSIDEMSQQEIAKLPQIALVASFRKKTG
;
A
#
# COMPACT_ATOMS: atom_id res chain seq x y z
N MET A 1 15.39 3.44 15.08
CA MET A 1 14.56 4.43 15.80
C MET A 1 13.07 4.12 15.68
N CYS A 2 12.51 4.02 14.47
CA CYS A 2 11.10 3.64 14.27
C CYS A 2 10.75 2.27 14.89
N ALA A 3 11.59 1.24 14.72
CA ALA A 3 11.38 -0.08 15.34
C ALA A 3 11.42 0.01 16.87
N ALA A 4 12.46 0.60 17.45
CA ALA A 4 12.60 0.76 18.90
C ALA A 4 11.50 1.61 19.56
N GLY A 5 10.82 2.48 18.80
CA GLY A 5 9.73 3.32 19.32
C GLY A 5 8.33 2.73 19.11
N CYS A 6 8.22 1.61 18.39
CA CYS A 6 6.93 0.99 18.11
C CYS A 6 6.60 -0.03 19.21
N PRO A 7 5.45 0.08 19.91
CA PRO A 7 5.09 -0.86 20.97
C PRO A 7 4.58 -2.22 20.45
N LEU A 8 4.41 -2.37 19.13
CA LEU A 8 3.78 -3.54 18.51
C LEU A 8 4.77 -4.36 17.67
N THR A 9 6.07 -4.16 17.83
CA THR A 9 7.09 -4.84 17.02
C THR A 9 7.05 -6.36 17.15
N GLU A 10 6.62 -6.90 18.28
CA GLU A 10 6.55 -8.35 18.51
C GLU A 10 5.43 -9.02 17.69
N GLU A 11 4.39 -8.26 17.33
CA GLU A 11 3.25 -8.75 16.54
C GLU A 11 3.45 -8.54 15.03
N MET A 12 4.51 -7.82 14.64
CA MET A 12 4.82 -7.50 13.25
C MET A 12 5.79 -8.52 12.64
N ASP A 13 5.46 -9.04 11.46
CA ASP A 13 6.35 -9.89 10.66
C ASP A 13 7.49 -9.10 10.00
N ARG A 14 7.28 -7.80 9.75
CA ARG A 14 8.30 -6.84 9.31
C ARG A 14 8.35 -5.64 10.25
N LEU A 15 9.53 -5.39 10.80
CA LEU A 15 9.75 -4.25 11.68
C LEU A 15 9.59 -2.93 10.91
N PRO A 16 9.18 -1.83 11.58
CA PRO A 16 9.08 -0.49 11.00
C PRO A 16 10.30 -0.04 10.16
N SER A 17 11.51 -0.41 10.56
CA SER A 17 12.73 -0.09 9.81
C SER A 17 12.94 -0.97 8.58
N GLN A 18 12.49 -2.23 8.62
CA GLN A 18 12.53 -3.15 7.48
C GLN A 18 11.53 -2.68 6.42
N VAL A 19 10.30 -2.32 6.81
CA VAL A 19 9.30 -1.75 5.89
C VAL A 19 9.86 -0.58 5.06
N ILE A 20 10.55 0.36 5.70
CA ILE A 20 11.19 1.49 4.99
C ILE A 20 12.27 1.00 4.03
N ARG A 21 13.09 0.02 4.45
CA ARG A 21 14.14 -0.54 3.63
C ARG A 21 13.59 -1.27 2.41
N ASP A 22 12.53 -2.04 2.61
CA ASP A 22 11.87 -2.83 1.56
C ASP A 22 11.23 -1.92 0.52
N LEU A 23 10.60 -0.83 0.96
CA LEU A 23 10.11 0.25 0.09
C LEU A 23 11.24 0.85 -0.76
N GLN A 24 12.42 1.13 -0.18
CA GLN A 24 13.57 1.65 -0.93
C GLN A 24 14.11 0.66 -1.97
N LEU A 25 13.90 -0.63 -1.74
CA LEU A 25 14.32 -1.71 -2.63
C LEU A 25 13.25 -2.11 -3.65
N ASN A 26 12.08 -1.44 -3.64
CA ASN A 26 10.90 -1.83 -4.42
C ASN A 26 10.49 -3.30 -4.20
N ASP A 27 10.62 -3.80 -2.98
CA ASP A 27 10.21 -5.17 -2.66
C ASP A 27 8.68 -5.25 -2.51
N ILE A 28 8.04 -5.83 -3.51
CA ILE A 28 6.58 -5.99 -3.58
C ILE A 28 6.02 -6.97 -2.55
N THR A 29 6.83 -7.86 -1.99
CA THR A 29 6.39 -8.84 -0.98
C THR A 29 5.99 -8.17 0.34
N LEU A 30 6.32 -6.88 0.49
CA LEU A 30 5.82 -6.05 1.57
C LEU A 30 4.29 -5.92 1.59
N LEU A 31 3.60 -6.05 0.44
CA LEU A 31 2.13 -6.01 0.41
C LEU A 31 1.49 -7.25 1.04
N ASP A 32 2.25 -8.32 1.24
CA ASP A 32 1.78 -9.54 1.89
C ASP A 32 2.08 -9.54 3.41
N SER A 33 2.76 -8.49 3.91
CA SER A 33 3.15 -8.35 5.31
C SER A 33 1.97 -7.98 6.21
N ASN A 34 1.94 -8.55 7.41
CA ASN A 34 0.95 -8.19 8.44
C ASN A 34 1.22 -6.81 9.08
N ALA A 35 2.43 -6.25 8.91
CA ALA A 35 2.88 -5.08 9.65
C ALA A 35 1.95 -3.87 9.44
N MET A 36 1.43 -3.67 8.22
CA MET A 36 0.49 -2.58 7.90
C MET A 36 -0.87 -2.73 8.60
N TRP A 37 -1.28 -3.95 8.92
CA TRP A 37 -2.52 -4.23 9.66
C TRP A 37 -2.34 -4.13 11.17
N VAL A 38 -1.16 -4.51 11.67
CA VAL A 38 -0.78 -4.42 13.08
C VAL A 38 -0.49 -2.97 13.49
N CYS A 39 -0.09 -2.10 12.55
CA CYS A 39 0.23 -0.71 12.83
C CYS A 39 -0.97 0.05 13.45
N ALA A 40 -0.86 0.44 14.72
CA ALA A 40 -1.90 1.21 15.42
C ALA A 40 -1.98 2.70 15.02
N SER A 41 -1.21 3.15 14.03
CA SER A 41 -1.20 4.55 13.57
C SER A 41 -1.01 5.57 14.71
N CYS A 42 -0.24 5.22 15.74
CA CYS A 42 -0.04 6.06 16.93
C CYS A 42 0.92 7.25 16.73
N LEU A 43 1.51 7.38 15.53
CA LEU A 43 2.41 8.47 15.11
C LEU A 43 3.73 8.60 15.90
N ALA A 44 4.00 7.71 16.86
CA ALA A 44 5.20 7.78 17.70
C ALA A 44 6.52 7.70 16.88
N CYS A 45 6.53 6.91 15.81
CA CYS A 45 7.68 6.77 14.93
C CYS A 45 7.91 8.00 14.03
N GLU A 46 6.84 8.68 13.60
CA GLU A 46 6.89 9.90 12.78
C GLU A 46 7.49 11.06 13.58
N VAL A 47 6.91 11.36 14.75
CA VAL A 47 7.31 12.51 15.59
C VAL A 47 8.78 12.45 15.99
N ARG A 48 9.33 11.25 16.15
CA ARG A 48 10.72 11.05 16.58
C ARG A 48 11.70 11.01 15.40
N CYS A 49 11.23 10.90 14.16
CA CYS A 49 12.08 10.61 13.02
C CYS A 49 13.02 11.79 12.65
N PRO A 50 14.35 11.65 12.77
CA PRO A 50 15.29 12.72 12.44
C PRO A 50 15.42 12.95 10.92
N LYS A 51 14.85 12.06 10.11
CA LYS A 51 14.84 12.13 8.64
C LYS A 51 13.52 12.67 8.10
N GLY A 52 12.55 13.00 8.95
CA GLY A 52 11.23 13.48 8.52
C GLY A 52 10.40 12.44 7.74
N VAL A 53 10.64 11.15 7.99
CA VAL A 53 9.87 10.07 7.35
C VAL A 53 8.54 9.88 8.08
N ASP A 54 7.46 10.04 7.34
CA ASP A 54 6.10 9.77 7.80
C ASP A 54 5.73 8.30 7.60
N LEU A 55 6.24 7.45 8.51
CA LEU A 55 5.99 6.03 8.43
C LEU A 55 4.53 5.66 8.64
N ALA A 56 3.77 6.41 9.45
CA ALA A 56 2.35 6.13 9.67
C ALA A 56 1.56 6.25 8.37
N LYS A 57 1.80 7.31 7.58
CA LYS A 57 1.19 7.43 6.25
C LYS A 57 1.66 6.36 5.27
N LEU A 58 2.92 5.93 5.35
CA LEU A 58 3.41 4.82 4.51
C LEU A 58 2.70 3.50 4.84
N MET A 59 2.48 3.19 6.12
CA MET A 59 1.74 1.98 6.51
C MET A 59 0.29 2.02 6.02
N GLU A 60 -0.40 3.16 6.15
CA GLU A 60 -1.75 3.31 5.61
C GLU A 60 -1.77 3.22 4.07
N ALA A 61 -0.78 3.81 3.40
CA ALA A 61 -0.66 3.70 1.95
C ALA A 61 -0.49 2.25 1.49
N LEU A 62 0.36 1.46 2.17
CA LEU A 62 0.52 0.02 1.90
C LEU A 62 -0.79 -0.75 2.08
N ARG A 63 -1.54 -0.46 3.16
CA ARG A 63 -2.85 -1.06 3.41
C ARG A 63 -3.83 -0.74 2.28
N GLN A 64 -3.85 0.50 1.80
CA GLN A 64 -4.68 0.94 0.68
C GLN A 64 -4.28 0.27 -0.63
N LEU A 65 -2.98 0.12 -0.90
CA LEU A 65 -2.48 -0.57 -2.09
C LEU A 65 -2.88 -2.04 -2.08
N HIS A 66 -2.73 -2.73 -0.95
CA HIS A 66 -3.18 -4.11 -0.81
C HIS A 66 -4.70 -4.23 -1.02
N LEU A 67 -5.50 -3.39 -0.37
CA LEU A 67 -6.95 -3.40 -0.56
C LEU A 67 -7.37 -3.13 -2.00
N ARG A 68 -6.68 -2.24 -2.72
CA ARG A 68 -6.97 -1.99 -4.14
C ARG A 68 -6.63 -3.19 -5.00
N LYS A 69 -5.47 -3.81 -4.80
CA LYS A 69 -5.06 -5.02 -5.51
C LYS A 69 -6.09 -6.16 -5.32
N GLU A 70 -6.60 -6.34 -4.11
CA GLU A 70 -7.66 -7.34 -3.83
C GLU A 70 -9.04 -6.93 -4.40
N LEU A 71 -9.25 -5.65 -4.70
CA LEU A 71 -10.50 -5.08 -5.25
C LEU A 71 -10.41 -4.80 -6.77
N ASP A 72 -9.35 -5.24 -7.43
CA ASP A 72 -9.20 -5.13 -8.87
C ASP A 72 -10.16 -6.08 -9.57
N HIS A 73 -11.34 -5.54 -9.87
CA HIS A 73 -12.43 -6.29 -10.47
C HIS A 73 -12.36 -6.30 -12.00
N VAL A 74 -11.50 -5.47 -12.62
CA VAL A 74 -11.43 -5.31 -14.07
C VAL A 74 -9.96 -5.21 -14.49
N SER A 75 -9.49 -6.15 -15.29
CA SER A 75 -8.20 -6.05 -15.97
C SER A 75 -8.41 -5.46 -17.36
N ILE A 76 -8.06 -4.18 -17.57
CA ILE A 76 -8.23 -3.55 -18.90
C ILE A 76 -7.23 -4.11 -19.91
N ASP A 77 -6.04 -4.53 -19.44
CA ASP A 77 -5.00 -5.13 -20.29
C ASP A 77 -5.45 -6.46 -20.93
N GLU A 78 -6.48 -7.10 -20.37
CA GLU A 78 -7.02 -8.38 -20.85
C GLU A 78 -8.19 -8.19 -21.83
N MET A 79 -8.67 -6.96 -22.04
CA MET A 79 -9.81 -6.66 -22.91
C MET A 79 -9.40 -6.53 -24.38
N SER A 80 -10.23 -7.04 -25.30
CA SER A 80 -9.98 -6.85 -26.74
C SER A 80 -10.27 -5.41 -27.18
N GLN A 81 -9.60 -4.96 -28.25
CA GLN A 81 -9.84 -3.63 -28.82
C GLN A 81 -11.30 -3.41 -29.24
N GLN A 82 -11.99 -4.48 -29.64
CA GLN A 82 -13.39 -4.44 -30.04
C GLN A 82 -14.34 -4.24 -28.85
N GLU A 83 -13.99 -4.77 -27.68
CA GLU A 83 -14.74 -4.56 -26.44
C GLU A 83 -14.53 -3.14 -25.91
N ILE A 84 -13.29 -2.67 -25.91
CA ILE A 84 -12.94 -1.30 -25.48
C ILE A 84 -13.66 -0.26 -26.35
N ALA A 85 -13.71 -0.46 -27.67
CA ALA A 85 -14.37 0.45 -28.61
C ALA A 85 -15.90 0.57 -28.39
N LYS A 86 -16.53 -0.42 -27.73
CA LYS A 86 -17.97 -0.41 -27.42
C LYS A 86 -18.28 0.29 -26.10
N LEU A 87 -17.28 0.57 -25.27
CA LEU A 87 -17.47 1.16 -23.95
C LEU A 87 -17.51 2.70 -24.04
N PRO A 88 -18.40 3.36 -23.27
CA PRO A 88 -18.33 4.80 -23.09
C PRO A 88 -17.00 5.21 -22.46
N GLN A 89 -16.39 6.30 -22.95
CA GLN A 89 -15.12 6.82 -22.41
C GLN A 89 -15.16 7.05 -20.89
N ILE A 90 -16.31 7.52 -20.39
CA ILE A 90 -16.50 7.75 -18.95
C ILE A 90 -16.47 6.46 -18.13
N ALA A 91 -16.92 5.33 -18.69
CA ALA A 91 -16.86 4.03 -18.04
C ALA A 91 -15.40 3.59 -17.89
N LEU A 92 -14.58 3.74 -18.94
CA LEU A 92 -13.14 3.45 -18.89
C LEU A 92 -12.44 4.31 -17.82
N VAL A 93 -12.66 5.62 -17.81
CA VAL A 93 -12.06 6.54 -16.81
C VAL A 93 -12.52 6.19 -15.39
N ALA A 94 -13.79 5.84 -15.21
CA ALA A 94 -14.31 5.45 -13.90
C ALA A 94 -13.70 4.12 -13.43
N SER A 95 -13.57 3.14 -14.31
CA SER A 95 -12.89 1.87 -14.03
C SER A 95 -11.43 2.10 -13.65
N PHE A 96 -10.71 2.92 -14.43
CA PHE A 96 -9.30 3.25 -14.15
C PHE A 96 -9.07 3.87 -12.76
N ARG A 97 -10.07 4.56 -12.23
CA ARG A 97 -9.98 5.23 -10.92
C ARG A 97 -10.42 4.36 -9.74
N LYS A 98 -11.24 3.34 -9.99
CA LYS A 98 -12.02 2.66 -8.93
C LYS A 98 -11.94 1.14 -8.95
N LYS A 99 -11.53 0.56 -10.07
CA LYS A 99 -11.69 -0.88 -10.37
C LYS A 99 -10.44 -1.53 -10.96
N THR A 100 -9.38 -0.75 -11.17
CA THR A 100 -8.06 -1.16 -11.64
C THR A 100 -7.02 -0.44 -10.78
N GLY A 101 -5.94 -1.11 -10.38
CA GLY A 101 -5.01 -0.66 -9.34
C GLY A 101 -3.74 -1.49 -9.25
#